data_AF-A0AAW2LT27-F1
#
_entry.id   AF-A0AAW2LT27-F1
#
_cell.length_a   1.000
_cell.length_b   1.000
_cell.length_c   1.000
_cell.angle_alpha   90.00
_cell.angle_beta   90.00
_cell.angle_gamma   90.00
#
_symmetry.space_group_name_H-M   'P 1'
#
loop_
_entity.id
_entity.type
_entity.pdbx_description
1 polymer ?
#
loop_
_entity_poly.entity_id
_entity_poly.type
_entity_poly.pdbx_seq_one_letter_code
_entity_poly.pdbx_strand_id
1 'polypeptide(L)'
;MLKHNIFLVTGYEHGPYLCHGKGSICEADYLECSAKQSGELGTSSEAVDGIVGFGQANTSILSQLALSGKVKKIFSHCLDGNKGGGIFAIGEVVQPKVNRTPLVPNEPHYNVILKAIEVGGQFLNLPTDSFDTGSSRGTIIDSGTTLAYLPSEVYQQLMNKVTGQQPKMETHVVERQFKCFWYRGKGVSRNGIDEDTNRSNDILDIAPQSDCLGRINMLSDTSLRDGVDDAFPVVIFHFENSLPLAVYPHDYLFEVRVRYRVLYRLAEQRNADKGWKRITLLGDIVLQDKLVLYDLENQTIGWTPYNCSSTIKVRDEASGNVYSVAAHNISSAFSLPKVNVVLMLLFIVVLLKLIE
;
A
#
# COMPACT_ATOMS: atom_id res chain seq x y z
N MET A 1 0.72 -3.30 2.58
CA MET A 1 1.61 -4.42 2.17
C MET A 1 2.99 -3.92 1.72
N LEU A 2 3.73 -3.21 2.60
CA LEU A 2 5.22 -3.20 2.62
C LEU A 2 5.73 -4.30 3.57
N LYS A 3 5.08 -5.46 3.54
CA LYS A 3 5.28 -6.51 4.56
C LYS A 3 6.32 -7.55 4.14
N HIS A 4 6.81 -7.61 2.90
CA HIS A 4 7.73 -8.68 2.51
C HIS A 4 8.84 -8.17 1.60
N ASN A 5 9.96 -7.74 2.21
CA ASN A 5 11.33 -7.93 1.74
C ASN A 5 12.31 -7.09 2.55
N ILE A 6 12.86 -7.66 3.61
CA ILE A 6 14.15 -7.27 4.18
C ILE A 6 14.99 -8.54 4.29
N PHE A 7 16.20 -8.48 3.75
CA PHE A 7 17.23 -9.50 3.95
C PHE A 7 17.70 -9.45 5.41
N LEU A 8 17.45 -10.50 6.19
CA LEU A 8 18.26 -10.81 7.36
C LEU A 8 19.33 -11.81 6.92
N VAL A 9 20.58 -11.36 6.86
CA VAL A 9 21.73 -12.26 6.88
C VAL A 9 22.04 -12.53 8.35
N THR A 10 21.62 -13.69 8.86
CA THR A 10 22.13 -14.18 10.14
C THR A 10 23.51 -14.80 9.89
N GLY A 11 24.56 -14.02 10.05
CA GLY A 11 25.92 -14.55 10.21
C GLY A 11 26.19 -14.79 11.69
N TYR A 12 26.36 -16.05 12.10
CA TYR A 12 26.96 -16.33 13.39
C TYR A 12 28.42 -15.80 13.39
N GLU A 13 28.79 -15.17 14.51
CA GLU A 13 30.10 -14.59 14.89
C GLU A 13 30.36 -13.08 14.64
N HIS A 14 29.55 -12.37 13.85
CA HIS A 14 29.63 -10.90 13.75
C HIS A 14 28.20 -10.29 13.72
N GLY A 15 27.97 -9.12 14.33
CA GLY A 15 26.63 -8.50 14.50
C GLY A 15 25.80 -8.36 13.21
N PRO A 16 24.49 -8.04 13.28
CA PRO A 16 23.63 -8.11 12.10
C PRO A 16 23.99 -7.01 11.09
N TYR A 17 24.19 -7.39 9.83
CA TYR A 17 24.50 -6.47 8.74
C TYR A 17 23.31 -6.32 7.79
N LEU A 18 22.96 -5.08 7.40
CA LEU A 18 22.03 -4.82 6.30
C LEU A 18 22.81 -4.57 5.00
N CYS A 19 22.52 -5.34 3.95
CA CYS A 19 23.14 -5.18 2.64
C CYS A 19 22.12 -4.69 1.59
N HIS A 20 22.47 -3.65 0.82
CA HIS A 20 21.63 -3.12 -0.27
C HIS A 20 22.37 -3.03 -1.62
N GLY A 21 21.71 -3.46 -2.71
CA GLY A 21 22.16 -3.31 -4.10
C GLY A 21 23.24 -4.28 -4.61
N LYS A 22 23.38 -4.39 -5.95
CA LYS A 22 24.48 -5.11 -6.60
C LYS A 22 25.76 -4.26 -6.52
N GLY A 23 26.44 -4.31 -5.38
CA GLY A 23 27.63 -3.50 -5.09
C GLY A 23 28.02 -3.35 -3.62
N SER A 24 27.33 -4.04 -2.70
CA SER A 24 27.75 -4.33 -1.33
C SER A 24 28.09 -3.13 -0.43
N ILE A 25 27.10 -2.27 -0.15
CA ILE A 25 27.10 -1.55 1.13
C ILE A 25 26.44 -2.49 2.13
N CYS A 26 27.24 -3.07 3.02
CA CYS A 26 26.79 -3.87 4.15
C CYS A 26 27.24 -3.16 5.44
N GLU A 27 26.31 -2.83 6.33
CA GLU A 27 26.64 -2.12 7.57
C GLU A 27 26.01 -2.78 8.78
N ALA A 28 26.76 -2.77 9.89
CA ALA A 28 26.27 -3.20 11.19
C ALA A 28 25.29 -2.14 11.69
N ASP A 29 24.01 -2.39 11.48
CA ASP A 29 22.94 -1.52 11.96
C ASP A 29 22.47 -1.99 13.34
N TYR A 30 22.08 -1.03 14.19
CA TYR A 30 21.40 -1.34 15.43
C TYR A 30 19.96 -1.78 15.09
N LEU A 31 19.79 -3.09 14.95
CA LEU A 31 18.50 -3.74 14.76
C LEU A 31 17.96 -4.21 16.11
N GLU A 32 16.73 -3.81 16.43
CA GLU A 32 16.03 -4.29 17.62
C GLU A 32 15.53 -5.72 17.39
N CYS A 33 15.78 -6.61 18.35
CA CYS A 33 15.27 -7.99 18.32
C CYS A 33 13.94 -8.10 19.05
N SER A 34 12.94 -8.73 18.43
CA SER A 34 11.72 -9.15 19.12
C SER A 34 11.69 -10.68 19.28
N ALA A 35 11.44 -11.14 20.51
CA ALA A 35 11.35 -12.57 20.83
C ALA A 35 9.96 -13.18 20.55
N LYS A 36 8.96 -12.35 20.23
CA LYS A 36 7.58 -12.80 19.99
C LYS A 36 6.90 -11.95 18.93
N GLN A 37 6.45 -12.60 17.86
CA GLN A 37 5.51 -11.98 16.92
C GLN A 37 4.19 -11.71 17.65
N SER A 38 3.72 -10.48 17.59
CA SER A 38 2.46 -10.03 18.21
C SER A 38 1.70 -9.14 17.24
N GLY A 39 0.40 -8.92 17.49
CA GLY A 39 -0.49 -8.26 16.52
C GLY A 39 -0.76 -9.12 15.28
N GLU A 40 -1.03 -8.48 14.15
CA GLU A 40 -1.34 -9.16 12.88
C GLU A 40 -0.18 -10.04 12.35
N LEU A 41 1.06 -9.72 12.75
CA LEU A 41 2.30 -10.42 12.36
C LEU A 41 2.41 -11.83 12.95
N GLY A 42 1.57 -12.20 13.93
CA GLY A 42 1.50 -13.55 14.49
C GLY A 42 0.59 -14.50 13.71
N THR A 43 -0.06 -14.03 12.62
CA THR A 43 -0.91 -14.85 11.76
C THR A 43 -0.10 -15.44 10.60
N SER A 44 -0.31 -16.72 10.27
CA SER A 44 0.54 -17.45 9.32
C SER A 44 0.55 -16.89 7.89
N SER A 45 -0.47 -16.11 7.51
CA SER A 45 -0.57 -15.45 6.20
C SER A 45 0.11 -14.09 6.12
N GLU A 46 0.46 -13.48 7.26
CA GLU A 46 1.06 -12.14 7.34
C GLU A 46 2.39 -12.13 8.10
N ALA A 47 2.90 -13.30 8.48
CA ALA A 47 4.15 -13.42 9.20
C ALA A 47 5.34 -12.93 8.35
N VAL A 48 6.22 -12.19 9.00
CA VAL A 48 7.45 -11.60 8.44
C VAL A 48 8.60 -11.88 9.41
N ASP A 49 9.81 -12.04 8.90
CA ASP A 49 11.00 -12.26 9.74
C ASP A 49 11.47 -10.97 10.44
N GLY A 50 10.95 -9.82 10.03
CA GLY A 50 11.20 -8.52 10.66
C GLY A 50 10.49 -7.37 9.94
N ILE A 51 10.43 -6.21 10.61
CA ILE A 51 9.97 -4.94 10.04
C ILE A 51 11.15 -3.99 9.99
N VAL A 52 11.36 -3.33 8.86
CA VAL A 52 12.30 -2.20 8.79
C VAL A 52 11.52 -0.91 8.77
N GLY A 53 11.67 -0.16 9.86
CA GLY A 53 11.07 1.15 10.04
C GLY A 53 11.90 2.24 9.37
N PHE A 54 11.30 2.90 8.38
CA PHE A 54 11.78 4.17 7.84
C PHE A 54 11.06 5.33 8.54
N GLY A 55 10.90 5.28 9.87
CA GLY A 55 10.28 6.36 10.63
C GLY A 55 11.18 7.59 10.78
N GLN A 56 10.63 8.70 11.28
CA GLN A 56 11.38 9.95 11.49
C GLN A 56 12.34 9.91 12.70
N ALA A 57 12.23 8.88 13.54
CA ALA A 57 13.08 8.72 14.72
C ALA A 57 14.56 8.52 14.37
N ASN A 58 15.47 8.96 15.24
CA ASN A 58 16.91 8.77 15.07
C ASN A 58 17.35 7.29 15.11
N THR A 59 16.51 6.41 15.67
CA THR A 59 16.73 4.96 15.70
C THR A 59 16.31 4.27 14.40
N SER A 60 15.64 4.95 13.46
CA SER A 60 15.24 4.35 12.19
C SER A 60 16.45 3.98 11.34
N ILE A 61 16.29 2.97 10.48
CA ILE A 61 17.40 2.48 9.64
C ILE A 61 17.95 3.59 8.75
N LEU A 62 17.07 4.43 8.21
CA LEU A 62 17.45 5.55 7.36
C LEU A 62 18.26 6.58 8.14
N SER A 63 17.87 6.87 9.39
CA SER A 63 18.62 7.77 10.26
C SER A 63 20.00 7.20 10.59
N GLN A 64 20.12 5.90 10.85
CA GLN A 64 21.40 5.26 11.14
C GLN A 64 22.34 5.26 9.92
N LEU A 65 21.83 4.90 8.74
CA LEU A 65 22.59 4.95 7.49
C LEU A 65 23.02 6.38 7.11
N ALA A 66 22.19 7.37 7.43
CA ALA A 66 22.54 8.78 7.22
C ALA A 66 23.62 9.26 8.20
N LEU A 67 23.59 8.79 9.45
CA LEU A 67 24.61 9.10 10.45
C LEU A 67 25.99 8.52 10.08
N SER A 68 26.05 7.41 9.34
CA SER A 68 27.32 6.88 8.80
C SER A 68 27.86 7.67 7.60
N GLY A 69 27.14 8.70 7.14
CA GLY A 69 27.54 9.59 6.04
C GLY A 69 27.40 8.97 4.65
N LYS A 70 26.73 7.82 4.53
CA LYS A 70 26.64 7.08 3.26
C LYS A 70 25.43 7.48 2.42
N VAL A 71 24.37 7.95 3.05
CA VAL A 71 23.12 8.34 2.38
C VAL A 71 22.55 9.61 3.01
N LYS A 72 21.73 10.33 2.25
CA LYS A 72 20.82 11.33 2.82
C LYS A 72 19.60 10.65 3.44
N LYS A 73 18.89 11.33 4.35
CA LYS A 73 17.59 10.89 4.86
C LYS A 73 16.47 11.10 3.83
N ILE A 74 16.67 10.56 2.63
CA ILE A 74 15.75 10.63 1.50
C ILE A 74 15.54 9.22 1.00
N PHE A 75 14.28 8.83 0.79
CA PHE A 75 13.95 7.54 0.21
C PHE A 75 12.65 7.63 -0.58
N SER A 76 12.42 6.66 -1.45
CA SER A 76 11.22 6.60 -2.28
C SER A 76 10.72 5.17 -2.46
N HIS A 77 9.42 5.05 -2.70
CA HIS A 77 8.82 3.79 -3.12
C HIS A 77 7.76 4.01 -4.21
N CYS A 78 7.50 2.97 -4.98
CA CYS A 78 6.41 2.89 -5.94
C CYS A 78 5.84 1.48 -5.86
N LEU A 79 4.56 1.34 -5.49
CA LEU A 79 3.92 0.03 -5.29
C LEU A 79 3.06 -0.30 -6.51
N ASP A 80 3.31 -1.46 -7.14
CA ASP A 80 2.52 -1.96 -8.26
C ASP A 80 1.25 -2.63 -7.72
N GLY A 81 0.09 -1.98 -7.94
CA GLY A 81 -1.21 -2.46 -7.46
C GLY A 81 -1.78 -3.66 -8.23
N ASN A 82 -1.15 -4.06 -9.34
CA ASN A 82 -1.66 -5.12 -10.21
C ASN A 82 -0.92 -6.44 -10.01
N LYS A 83 0.41 -6.40 -10.11
CA LYS A 83 1.26 -7.60 -10.09
C LYS A 83 1.86 -7.85 -8.71
N GLY A 84 1.72 -6.89 -7.79
CA GLY A 84 2.64 -6.75 -6.68
C GLY A 84 4.04 -6.40 -7.19
N GLY A 85 4.98 -6.19 -6.28
CA GLY A 85 6.27 -5.65 -6.70
C GLY A 85 6.31 -4.13 -6.63
N GLY A 86 7.42 -3.59 -7.10
CA GLY A 86 7.58 -2.15 -7.16
C GLY A 86 9.02 -1.69 -7.18
N ILE A 87 9.18 -0.40 -6.93
CA ILE A 87 10.46 0.27 -6.83
C ILE A 87 10.65 0.69 -5.38
N PHE A 88 11.85 0.48 -4.85
CA PHE A 88 12.28 1.02 -3.57
C PHE A 88 13.69 1.55 -3.75
N ALA A 89 13.96 2.77 -3.28
CA ALA A 89 15.27 3.37 -3.37
C ALA A 89 15.56 4.31 -2.20
N ILE A 90 16.80 4.29 -1.74
CA ILE A 90 17.36 5.28 -0.82
C ILE A 90 18.21 6.25 -1.64
N GLY A 91 18.06 7.54 -1.39
CA GLY A 91 18.74 8.61 -2.11
C GLY A 91 17.78 9.55 -2.86
N GLU A 92 18.36 10.58 -3.48
CA GLU A 92 17.60 11.61 -4.17
C GLU A 92 17.09 11.10 -5.53
N VAL A 93 15.77 11.14 -5.74
CA VAL A 93 15.18 10.86 -7.06
C VAL A 93 15.42 12.03 -8.00
N VAL A 94 16.23 11.81 -9.03
CA VAL A 94 16.54 12.77 -10.08
C VAL A 94 15.47 12.79 -11.16
N GLN A 95 14.97 11.60 -11.54
CA GLN A 95 13.88 11.41 -12.52
C GLN A 95 12.98 10.24 -12.11
N PRO A 96 11.64 10.37 -12.21
CA PRO A 96 10.89 11.57 -12.62
C PRO A 96 10.94 12.68 -11.55
N LYS A 97 10.46 13.89 -11.89
CA LYS A 97 10.25 14.94 -10.89
C LYS A 97 9.00 14.63 -10.07
N VAL A 98 9.09 14.86 -8.77
CA VAL A 98 8.03 14.57 -7.80
C VAL A 98 7.63 15.87 -7.12
N ASN A 99 6.34 16.23 -7.19
CA ASN A 99 5.79 17.39 -6.50
C ASN A 99 5.66 17.10 -5.00
N ARG A 100 5.84 18.12 -4.15
CA ARG A 100 5.99 17.94 -2.70
C ARG A 100 5.12 18.87 -1.87
N THR A 101 4.75 18.40 -0.69
CA THR A 101 4.03 19.11 0.37
C THR A 101 4.85 19.02 1.67
N PRO A 102 4.81 20.02 2.56
CA PRO A 102 5.50 19.96 3.83
C PRO A 102 4.95 18.86 4.74
N LEU A 103 5.86 18.22 5.48
CA LEU A 103 5.51 17.42 6.65
C LEU A 103 5.22 18.35 7.83
N VAL A 104 4.32 17.92 8.72
CA VAL A 104 4.05 18.64 9.96
C VAL A 104 5.24 18.43 10.91
N PRO A 105 5.91 19.51 11.37
CA PRO A 105 7.06 19.39 12.25
C PRO A 105 6.71 18.77 13.60
N ASN A 106 7.68 18.05 14.20
CA ASN A 106 7.57 17.43 15.53
C ASN A 106 6.47 16.36 15.69
N GLU A 107 5.90 15.88 14.59
CA GLU A 107 5.00 14.73 14.60
C GLU A 107 5.78 13.41 14.43
N PRO A 108 5.38 12.32 15.11
CA PRO A 108 6.12 11.05 15.07
C PRO A 108 5.91 10.28 13.76
N HIS A 109 4.81 10.54 13.04
CA HIS A 109 4.48 9.90 11.77
C HIS A 109 4.66 10.88 10.60
N TYR A 110 4.43 10.41 9.38
CA TYR A 110 4.44 11.25 8.18
C TYR A 110 3.14 12.06 8.07
N ASN A 111 2.99 13.01 8.99
CA ASN A 111 1.84 13.89 9.05
C ASN A 111 1.93 14.95 7.95
N VAL A 112 0.82 15.17 7.23
CA VAL A 112 0.69 16.15 6.15
C VAL A 112 -0.55 17.01 6.38
N ILE A 113 -0.53 18.21 5.79
CA ILE A 113 -1.61 19.18 5.91
C ILE A 113 -2.60 18.97 4.76
N LEU A 114 -3.70 18.30 5.06
CA LEU A 114 -4.85 18.20 4.17
C LEU A 114 -5.62 19.53 4.18
N LYS A 115 -6.11 19.98 3.02
CA LYS A 115 -6.82 21.25 2.85
C LYS A 115 -8.26 21.05 2.40
N ALA A 116 -8.49 20.09 1.53
CA ALA A 116 -9.82 19.78 1.03
C ALA A 116 -9.89 18.34 0.52
N ILE A 117 -11.11 17.84 0.40
CA ILE A 117 -11.41 16.60 -0.30
C ILE A 117 -12.44 16.94 -1.36
N GLU A 118 -12.18 16.48 -2.58
CA GLU A 118 -13.04 16.65 -3.74
C GLU A 118 -13.51 15.28 -4.22
N VAL A 119 -14.78 15.16 -4.58
CA VAL A 119 -15.38 13.93 -5.13
C VAL A 119 -16.14 14.32 -6.39
N GLY A 120 -15.68 13.82 -7.55
CA GLY A 120 -16.35 14.05 -8.83
C GLY A 120 -16.55 15.54 -9.18
N GLY A 121 -15.54 16.38 -8.94
CA GLY A 121 -15.62 17.83 -9.21
C GLY A 121 -16.23 18.68 -8.09
N GLN A 122 -16.65 18.08 -6.98
CA GLN A 122 -17.30 18.80 -5.87
C GLN A 122 -16.57 18.60 -4.56
N PHE A 123 -16.24 19.71 -3.89
CA PHE A 123 -15.64 19.68 -2.55
C PHE A 123 -16.62 19.17 -1.48
N LEU A 124 -16.08 18.47 -0.48
CA LEU A 124 -16.82 18.11 0.74
C LEU A 124 -17.04 19.36 1.60
N ASN A 125 -18.19 19.41 2.27
CA ASN A 125 -18.55 20.52 3.15
C ASN A 125 -18.24 20.14 4.60
N LEU A 126 -16.95 20.17 4.95
CA LEU A 126 -16.46 19.75 6.26
C LEU A 126 -16.27 20.95 7.20
N PRO A 127 -16.50 20.79 8.52
CA PRO A 127 -16.14 21.79 9.51
C PRO A 127 -14.69 22.26 9.34
N THR A 128 -14.42 23.54 9.58
CA THR A 128 -13.09 24.13 9.37
C THR A 128 -11.99 23.44 10.19
N ASP A 129 -12.33 22.86 11.33
CA ASP A 129 -11.41 22.12 12.22
C ASP A 129 -11.23 20.64 11.84
N SER A 130 -11.85 20.17 10.75
CA SER A 130 -11.72 18.80 10.26
C SER A 130 -10.34 18.50 9.69
N PHE A 131 -9.60 19.54 9.32
CA PHE A 131 -8.28 19.46 8.71
C PHE A 131 -7.15 19.96 9.63
N ASP A 132 -7.47 20.31 10.87
CA ASP A 132 -6.49 20.76 11.85
C ASP A 132 -5.43 19.69 12.12
N THR A 133 -4.20 20.15 12.34
CA THR A 133 -3.05 19.29 12.67
C THR A 133 -2.75 19.31 14.17
N GLY A 134 -2.41 18.16 14.74
CA GLY A 134 -1.87 18.01 16.10
C GLY A 134 -1.87 16.56 16.57
N SER A 135 -1.47 16.31 17.82
CA SER A 135 -1.23 14.95 18.36
C SER A 135 -2.40 13.95 18.34
N SER A 136 -3.62 14.40 18.01
CA SER A 136 -4.81 13.55 17.85
C SER A 136 -5.66 13.92 16.62
N ARG A 137 -5.12 14.73 15.70
CA ARG A 137 -5.83 15.29 14.54
C ARG A 137 -4.89 15.48 13.35
N GLY A 138 -5.39 15.23 12.15
CA GLY A 138 -4.64 15.50 10.92
C GLY A 138 -4.59 14.30 10.00
N THR A 139 -3.72 14.37 8.99
CA THR A 139 -3.59 13.33 7.96
C THR A 139 -2.22 12.68 8.01
N ILE A 140 -2.17 11.36 8.03
CA ILE A 140 -0.96 10.55 8.08
C ILE A 140 -0.85 9.76 6.77
N ILE A 141 0.32 9.79 6.15
CA ILE A 141 0.69 8.87 5.07
C ILE A 141 1.37 7.65 5.67
N ASP A 142 0.77 6.47 5.56
CA ASP A 142 1.29 5.26 6.19
C ASP A 142 1.24 4.05 5.25
N SER A 143 2.37 3.78 4.61
CA SER A 143 2.54 2.64 3.72
C SER A 143 2.62 1.29 4.47
N GLY A 144 2.72 1.31 5.81
CA GLY A 144 2.62 0.13 6.68
C GLY A 144 1.18 -0.37 6.85
N THR A 145 0.19 0.48 6.61
CA THR A 145 -1.23 0.16 6.70
C THR A 145 -1.82 -0.08 5.32
N THR A 146 -2.72 -1.06 5.20
CA THR A 146 -3.31 -1.43 3.89
C THR A 146 -4.41 -0.46 3.43
N LEU A 147 -5.37 -0.17 4.32
CA LEU A 147 -6.56 0.60 3.99
C LEU A 147 -6.42 2.08 4.38
N ALA A 148 -7.27 2.93 3.79
CA ALA A 148 -7.48 4.27 4.30
C ALA A 148 -8.49 4.27 5.47
N TYR A 149 -8.24 5.11 6.47
CA TYR A 149 -9.11 5.36 7.61
C TYR A 149 -9.38 6.87 7.69
N LEU A 150 -10.64 7.27 7.79
CA LEU A 150 -11.12 8.65 7.77
C LEU A 150 -11.94 9.00 9.04
N PRO A 151 -11.99 10.24 9.52
CA PRO A 151 -12.96 10.59 10.54
C PRO A 151 -14.39 10.26 10.07
N SER A 152 -15.27 9.79 10.97
CA SER A 152 -16.60 9.30 10.58
C SER A 152 -17.42 10.31 9.77
N GLU A 153 -17.29 11.60 10.09
CA GLU A 153 -17.94 12.69 9.35
C GLU A 153 -17.40 12.83 7.92
N VAL A 154 -16.08 12.75 7.74
CA VAL A 154 -15.42 12.76 6.43
C VAL A 154 -15.87 11.57 5.61
N TYR A 155 -15.83 10.37 6.21
CA TYR A 155 -16.28 9.14 5.57
C TYR A 155 -17.73 9.25 5.08
N GLN A 156 -18.65 9.70 5.94
CA GLN A 156 -20.06 9.82 5.58
C GLN A 156 -20.29 10.78 4.41
N GLN A 157 -19.66 11.96 4.43
CA GLN A 157 -19.80 12.92 3.34
C GLN A 157 -19.19 12.43 2.03
N LEU A 158 -18.00 11.83 2.08
CA LEU A 158 -17.34 11.22 0.94
C LEU A 158 -18.25 10.15 0.34
N MET A 159 -18.72 9.22 1.18
CA MET A 159 -19.54 8.12 0.71
C MET A 159 -20.88 8.57 0.14
N ASN A 160 -21.52 9.58 0.73
CA ASN A 160 -22.75 10.14 0.18
C ASN A 160 -22.56 10.70 -1.24
N LYS A 161 -21.41 11.35 -1.52
CA LYS A 161 -21.09 11.82 -2.88
C LYS A 161 -20.75 10.68 -3.83
N VAL A 162 -19.97 9.70 -3.38
CA VAL A 162 -19.60 8.52 -4.19
C VAL A 162 -20.84 7.73 -4.60
N THR A 163 -21.73 7.41 -3.65
CA THR A 163 -22.95 6.64 -3.94
C THR A 163 -24.03 7.50 -4.60
N GLY A 164 -24.02 8.82 -4.40
CA GLY A 164 -24.99 9.74 -4.99
C GLY A 164 -24.98 9.79 -6.51
N GLN A 165 -23.86 9.45 -7.16
CA GLN A 165 -23.80 9.28 -8.61
C GLN A 165 -24.54 8.03 -9.12
N GLN A 166 -24.83 7.10 -8.22
CA GLN A 166 -25.51 5.84 -8.53
C GLN A 166 -26.81 5.73 -7.70
N PRO A 167 -27.84 6.55 -7.99
CA PRO A 167 -29.07 6.61 -7.18
C PRO A 167 -29.90 5.31 -7.21
N LYS A 168 -29.65 4.43 -8.18
CA LYS A 168 -30.25 3.10 -8.28
C LYS A 168 -29.46 2.02 -7.54
N MET A 169 -28.33 2.38 -6.90
CA MET A 169 -27.48 1.46 -6.17
C MET A 169 -28.07 1.17 -4.80
N GLU A 170 -28.57 -0.05 -4.63
CA GLU A 170 -28.96 -0.55 -3.33
C GLU A 170 -27.76 -1.25 -2.67
N THR A 171 -27.48 -0.90 -1.40
CA THR A 171 -26.33 -1.46 -0.66
C THR A 171 -26.79 -2.28 0.53
N HIS A 172 -26.07 -3.35 0.86
CA HIS A 172 -26.22 -4.07 2.12
C HIS A 172 -25.03 -3.87 3.04
N VAL A 173 -25.31 -3.66 4.33
CA VAL A 173 -24.29 -3.60 5.37
C VAL A 173 -23.98 -5.01 5.86
N VAL A 174 -22.74 -5.44 5.69
CA VAL A 174 -22.23 -6.76 6.03
C VAL A 174 -21.25 -6.62 7.18
N GLU A 175 -21.40 -7.48 8.20
CA GLU A 175 -20.57 -7.50 9.43
C GLU A 175 -20.52 -6.16 10.20
N ARG A 176 -21.46 -5.22 9.94
CA ARG A 176 -21.41 -3.84 10.44
C ARG A 176 -20.13 -3.09 10.05
N GLN A 177 -19.54 -3.50 8.93
CA GLN A 177 -18.22 -3.05 8.48
C GLN A 177 -18.13 -2.77 7.01
N PHE A 178 -19.06 -3.24 6.19
CA PHE A 178 -18.88 -3.20 4.75
C PHE A 178 -20.20 -2.92 4.06
N LYS A 179 -20.23 -1.90 3.20
CA LYS A 179 -21.32 -1.73 2.25
C LYS A 179 -20.98 -2.50 0.98
N CYS A 180 -21.91 -3.32 0.52
CA CYS A 180 -21.68 -4.27 -0.56
C CYS A 180 -22.81 -4.16 -1.59
N PHE A 181 -22.46 -4.20 -2.88
CA PHE A 181 -23.40 -4.06 -4.00
C PHE A 181 -22.95 -4.88 -5.22
N TRP A 182 -23.89 -5.26 -6.09
CA TRP A 182 -23.57 -5.82 -7.40
C TRP A 182 -23.27 -4.72 -8.40
N TYR A 183 -22.18 -4.87 -9.16
CA TYR A 183 -21.92 -4.03 -10.31
C TYR A 183 -21.39 -4.89 -11.46
N ARG A 184 -21.95 -4.69 -12.65
CA ARG A 184 -21.49 -5.35 -13.88
C ARG A 184 -20.91 -4.29 -14.81
N GLY A 185 -19.58 -4.24 -14.86
CA GLY A 185 -18.85 -3.39 -15.79
C GLY A 185 -18.99 -3.89 -17.24
N LYS A 186 -18.81 -2.97 -18.20
CA LYS A 186 -18.60 -3.31 -19.61
C LYS A 186 -17.33 -4.16 -19.76
N GLY A 187 -17.37 -5.17 -20.63
CA GLY A 187 -16.17 -5.95 -21.01
C GLY A 187 -16.02 -7.33 -20.38
N VAL A 188 -16.92 -7.77 -19.49
CA VAL A 188 -16.90 -9.16 -18.97
C VAL A 188 -17.42 -10.13 -20.03
N SER A 189 -16.56 -10.51 -20.97
CA SER A 189 -16.80 -11.64 -21.87
C SER A 189 -16.69 -12.94 -21.07
N ARG A 190 -17.83 -13.60 -20.87
CA ARG A 190 -17.88 -15.00 -20.44
C ARG A 190 -17.31 -15.86 -21.57
N ASN A 191 -16.13 -16.44 -21.41
CA ASN A 191 -15.65 -17.62 -22.14
C ASN A 191 -16.17 -17.77 -23.60
N GLY A 192 -16.17 -16.69 -24.38
CA GLY A 192 -16.63 -16.69 -25.78
C GLY A 192 -18.10 -17.04 -26.07
N ILE A 193 -19.07 -16.82 -25.17
CA ILE A 193 -20.50 -17.17 -25.46
C ILE A 193 -21.49 -15.99 -25.45
N ASP A 194 -21.16 -14.82 -24.90
CA ASP A 194 -22.08 -13.67 -24.99
C ASP A 194 -21.56 -12.63 -26.00
N GLU A 195 -22.05 -12.75 -27.24
CA GLU A 195 -21.82 -11.84 -28.37
C GLU A 195 -22.80 -10.64 -28.33
N ASP A 196 -22.92 -9.99 -27.17
CA ASP A 196 -23.75 -8.79 -27.02
C ASP A 196 -22.94 -7.66 -26.39
N THR A 197 -22.11 -7.03 -27.23
CA THR A 197 -21.26 -5.86 -26.93
C THR A 197 -22.05 -4.57 -26.73
N ASN A 198 -23.39 -4.63 -26.70
CA ASN A 198 -24.26 -3.45 -26.72
C ASN A 198 -25.08 -3.23 -25.44
N ARG A 199 -24.74 -3.88 -24.31
CA ARG A 199 -25.42 -3.65 -23.02
C ARG A 199 -24.86 -2.44 -22.26
N SER A 200 -25.78 -1.67 -21.67
CA SER A 200 -25.53 -0.58 -20.74
C SER A 200 -24.81 -1.05 -19.47
N ASN A 201 -24.12 -0.13 -18.78
CA ASN A 201 -23.63 -0.36 -17.42
C ASN A 201 -24.86 -0.59 -16.52
N ASP A 202 -25.05 -1.82 -16.03
CA ASP A 202 -26.23 -2.16 -15.24
C ASP A 202 -25.80 -2.53 -13.81
N ILE A 203 -26.27 -1.72 -12.84
CA ILE A 203 -26.30 -2.10 -11.43
C ILE A 203 -27.41 -3.14 -11.29
N LEU A 204 -27.01 -4.34 -10.85
CA LEU A 204 -27.74 -5.59 -11.14
C LEU A 204 -28.46 -6.21 -9.94
N ASP A 205 -28.70 -5.44 -8.88
CA ASP A 205 -29.46 -5.75 -7.64
C ASP A 205 -28.62 -5.67 -6.35
N ILE A 206 -29.27 -5.90 -5.21
CA ILE A 206 -28.65 -6.11 -3.89
C ILE A 206 -27.89 -7.45 -3.85
N ALA A 207 -26.69 -7.43 -3.27
CA ALA A 207 -25.92 -8.64 -3.00
C ALA A 207 -26.38 -9.41 -1.74
N PRO A 208 -26.64 -10.73 -1.82
CA PRO A 208 -26.91 -11.55 -0.65
C PRO A 208 -25.75 -11.49 0.35
N GLN A 209 -26.04 -11.47 1.65
CA GLN A 209 -25.03 -11.37 2.70
C GLN A 209 -23.95 -12.47 2.62
N SER A 210 -24.31 -13.68 2.17
CA SER A 210 -23.36 -14.80 1.97
C SER A 210 -22.28 -14.50 0.93
N ASP A 211 -22.63 -13.73 -0.09
CA ASP A 211 -21.79 -13.47 -1.25
C ASP A 211 -20.78 -12.37 -0.91
N CYS A 212 -21.20 -11.42 -0.09
CA CYS A 212 -20.33 -10.36 0.40
C CYS A 212 -19.26 -10.83 1.40
N LEU A 213 -19.31 -12.07 1.90
CA LEU A 213 -18.30 -12.64 2.82
C LEU A 213 -17.17 -13.40 2.10
N GLY A 214 -17.15 -13.40 0.77
CA GLY A 214 -16.06 -14.00 -0.02
C GLY A 214 -14.70 -13.34 0.24
N ARG A 215 -13.61 -13.99 -0.21
CA ARG A 215 -12.25 -13.40 -0.15
C ARG A 215 -12.22 -12.10 -0.96
N ILE A 216 -11.71 -11.05 -0.32
CA ILE A 216 -11.37 -9.80 -0.99
C ILE A 216 -10.19 -10.06 -1.91
N ASN A 217 -10.35 -9.74 -3.19
CA ASN A 217 -9.24 -9.70 -4.14
C ASN A 217 -9.04 -8.24 -4.57
N MET A 218 -7.79 -7.81 -4.71
CA MET A 218 -7.51 -6.57 -5.44
C MET A 218 -7.94 -6.76 -6.90
N LEU A 219 -8.46 -5.69 -7.50
CA LEU A 219 -8.87 -5.66 -8.90
C LEU A 219 -7.63 -5.89 -9.78
N SER A 220 -7.46 -7.13 -10.21
CA SER A 220 -6.32 -7.60 -11.02
C SER A 220 -6.66 -7.71 -12.51
N ASP A 221 -7.95 -7.64 -12.86
CA ASP A 221 -8.42 -7.66 -14.24
C ASP A 221 -8.59 -6.21 -14.74
N THR A 222 -7.79 -5.82 -15.73
CA THR A 222 -7.79 -4.47 -16.29
C THR A 222 -9.13 -4.07 -16.91
N SER A 223 -9.87 -5.02 -17.49
CA SER A 223 -11.19 -4.74 -18.08
C SER A 223 -12.24 -4.39 -17.00
N LEU A 224 -12.14 -5.02 -15.83
CA LEU A 224 -12.99 -4.72 -14.67
C LEU A 224 -12.58 -3.43 -13.96
N ARG A 225 -11.28 -3.07 -13.98
CA ARG A 225 -10.77 -1.79 -13.47
C ARG A 225 -11.33 -0.61 -14.28
N ASP A 226 -11.15 -0.64 -15.60
CA ASP A 226 -11.62 0.43 -16.49
C ASP A 226 -13.15 0.63 -16.36
N GLY A 227 -13.89 -0.48 -16.23
CA GLY A 227 -15.34 -0.45 -16.07
C GLY A 227 -15.83 0.18 -14.76
N VAL A 228 -15.08 0.16 -13.65
CA VAL A 228 -15.46 0.86 -12.41
C VAL A 228 -15.00 2.30 -12.38
N ASP A 229 -13.87 2.59 -13.01
CA ASP A 229 -13.33 3.94 -13.10
C ASP A 229 -14.27 4.89 -13.87
N ASP A 230 -14.98 4.35 -14.87
CA ASP A 230 -16.02 5.08 -15.61
C ASP A 230 -17.32 5.30 -14.81
N ALA A 231 -17.59 4.49 -13.78
CA ALA A 231 -18.88 4.46 -13.11
C ALA A 231 -18.91 5.15 -11.74
N PHE A 232 -17.76 5.33 -11.11
CA PHE A 232 -17.66 5.98 -9.81
C PHE A 232 -16.72 7.19 -9.86
N PRO A 233 -16.92 8.19 -8.99
CA PRO A 233 -16.13 9.41 -9.07
C PRO A 233 -14.74 9.25 -8.48
N VAL A 234 -13.73 9.79 -9.16
CA VAL A 234 -12.40 9.99 -8.56
C VAL A 234 -12.52 10.85 -7.30
N VAL A 235 -11.84 10.42 -6.24
CA VAL A 235 -11.67 11.18 -4.99
C VAL A 235 -10.29 11.84 -5.03
N ILE A 236 -10.23 13.15 -4.79
CA ILE A 236 -8.98 13.91 -4.77
C ILE A 236 -8.79 14.52 -3.39
N PHE A 237 -7.69 14.15 -2.73
CA PHE A 237 -7.23 14.79 -1.51
C PHE A 237 -6.30 15.94 -1.89
N HIS A 238 -6.61 17.15 -1.43
CA HIS A 238 -5.84 18.36 -1.73
C HIS A 238 -4.99 18.75 -0.53
N PHE A 239 -3.68 18.83 -0.70
CA PHE A 239 -2.75 19.15 0.38
C PHE A 239 -2.16 20.56 0.24
N GLU A 240 -1.47 21.01 1.30
CA GLU A 240 -0.64 22.21 1.26
C GLU A 240 0.29 22.21 0.04
N ASN A 241 0.60 23.40 -0.50
CA ASN A 241 1.27 23.60 -1.80
C ASN A 241 0.46 23.11 -3.02
N SER A 242 -0.86 22.93 -2.87
CA SER A 242 -1.75 22.52 -3.97
C SER A 242 -1.34 21.19 -4.61
N LEU A 243 -0.78 20.26 -3.82
CA LEU A 243 -0.47 18.91 -4.27
C LEU A 243 -1.73 18.04 -4.21
N PRO A 244 -2.28 17.57 -5.34
CA PRO A 244 -3.41 16.65 -5.32
C PRO A 244 -2.95 15.20 -5.17
N LEU A 245 -3.78 14.37 -4.52
CA LEU A 245 -3.67 12.92 -4.50
C LEU A 245 -4.99 12.32 -4.97
N ALA A 246 -5.02 11.89 -6.23
CA ALA A 246 -6.17 11.21 -6.81
C ALA A 246 -6.20 9.73 -6.37
N VAL A 247 -7.39 9.29 -5.98
CA VAL A 247 -7.72 7.91 -5.62
C VAL A 247 -8.87 7.48 -6.52
N TYR A 248 -8.59 6.52 -7.40
CA TYR A 248 -9.51 6.07 -8.42
C TYR A 248 -10.49 5.03 -7.86
N PRO A 249 -11.64 4.80 -8.51
CA PRO A 249 -12.57 3.76 -8.10
C PRO A 249 -11.95 2.40 -7.83
N HIS A 250 -10.99 1.95 -8.65
CA HIS A 250 -10.29 0.71 -8.40
C HIS A 250 -9.40 0.70 -7.14
N ASP A 251 -9.04 1.87 -6.60
CA ASP A 251 -8.23 2.04 -5.38
C ASP A 251 -9.08 2.08 -4.09
N TYR A 252 -10.41 2.21 -4.20
CA TYR A 252 -11.30 2.23 -3.03
C TYR A 252 -12.48 1.24 -3.11
N LEU A 253 -12.69 0.59 -4.26
CA LEU A 253 -13.66 -0.49 -4.44
C LEU A 253 -12.95 -1.85 -4.50
N PHE A 254 -13.40 -2.77 -3.65
CA PHE A 254 -12.79 -4.10 -3.55
C PHE A 254 -13.62 -5.16 -4.26
N GLU A 255 -12.98 -5.94 -5.13
CA GLU A 255 -13.61 -7.06 -5.81
C GLU A 255 -13.86 -8.22 -4.83
N VAL A 256 -15.11 -8.71 -4.79
CA VAL A 256 -15.40 -10.02 -4.19
C VAL A 256 -15.95 -10.92 -5.29
N ARG A 257 -15.23 -12.00 -5.60
CA ARG A 257 -15.65 -12.99 -6.60
C ARG A 257 -16.59 -14.00 -5.96
N VAL A 258 -17.82 -14.07 -6.46
CA VAL A 258 -18.77 -15.12 -6.07
C VAL A 258 -19.31 -15.80 -7.30
N ARG A 259 -18.84 -17.04 -7.52
CA ARG A 259 -19.18 -17.88 -8.68
C ARG A 259 -18.91 -17.17 -10.02
N TYR A 260 -19.95 -16.61 -10.64
CA TYR A 260 -19.94 -16.03 -11.99
C TYR A 260 -20.32 -14.53 -12.02
N ARG A 261 -20.30 -13.86 -10.86
CA ARG A 261 -20.61 -12.44 -10.73
C ARG A 261 -19.53 -11.70 -9.92
N VAL A 262 -19.38 -10.40 -10.18
CA VAL A 262 -18.42 -9.51 -9.53
C VAL A 262 -19.18 -8.62 -8.53
N LEU A 263 -18.76 -8.63 -7.26
CA LEU A 263 -19.27 -7.70 -6.25
C LEU A 263 -18.21 -6.65 -5.94
N TYR A 264 -18.68 -5.50 -5.47
CA TYR A 264 -17.81 -4.46 -4.94
C TYR A 264 -18.15 -4.18 -3.48
N ARG A 265 -17.10 -4.02 -2.69
CA ARG A 265 -17.18 -3.73 -1.26
C ARG A 265 -16.54 -2.39 -0.98
N LEU A 266 -17.19 -1.59 -0.15
CA LEU A 266 -16.68 -0.38 0.46
C LEU A 266 -16.48 -0.65 1.95
N ALA A 267 -15.28 -0.38 2.47
CA ALA A 267 -15.02 -0.44 3.90
C ALA A 267 -15.84 0.65 4.61
N GLU A 268 -16.68 0.25 5.55
CA GLU A 268 -17.27 1.11 6.56
C GLU A 268 -16.34 1.15 7.77
N GLN A 269 -16.03 2.37 8.18
CA GLN A 269 -15.08 2.57 9.23
C GLN A 269 -15.71 2.38 10.60
N ARG A 270 -15.25 1.36 11.33
CA ARG A 270 -15.62 1.19 12.74
C ARG A 270 -14.88 2.20 13.61
N ASN A 271 -15.56 2.62 14.67
CA ASN A 271 -15.07 3.57 15.68
C ASN A 271 -13.61 3.29 16.03
N ALA A 272 -12.73 4.19 15.62
CA ALA A 272 -11.38 4.20 16.12
C ALA A 272 -11.43 4.56 17.62
N ASP A 273 -10.51 4.02 18.42
CA ASP A 273 -10.37 4.38 19.84
C ASP A 273 -10.36 5.91 20.01
N LYS A 274 -10.76 6.42 21.18
CA LYS A 274 -11.01 7.87 21.40
C LYS A 274 -9.89 8.80 20.88
N GLY A 275 -8.64 8.35 20.80
CA GLY A 275 -7.50 9.10 20.25
C GLY A 275 -7.40 9.17 18.72
N TRP A 276 -8.01 8.23 17.99
CA TRP A 276 -7.91 8.10 16.52
C TRP A 276 -9.16 8.61 15.78
N LYS A 277 -10.19 9.06 16.51
CA LYS A 277 -11.48 9.48 15.94
C LYS A 277 -11.37 10.67 14.95
N ARG A 278 -10.28 11.43 15.02
CA ARG A 278 -10.04 12.64 14.21
C ARG A 278 -8.79 12.55 13.32
N ILE A 279 -8.28 11.34 13.10
CA ILE A 279 -7.12 11.11 12.24
C ILE A 279 -7.60 10.53 10.92
N THR A 280 -7.10 11.11 9.82
CA THR A 280 -7.12 10.49 8.50
C THR A 280 -5.80 9.75 8.31
N LEU A 281 -5.85 8.45 8.04
CA LEU A 281 -4.70 7.63 7.72
C LEU A 281 -4.87 7.15 6.28
N LEU A 282 -3.93 7.49 5.41
CA LEU A 282 -3.90 7.06 4.02
C LEU A 282 -2.92 5.90 3.88
N GLY A 283 -3.48 4.70 3.73
CA GLY A 283 -2.75 3.45 3.58
C GLY A 283 -2.12 3.29 2.19
N ASP A 284 -1.43 2.16 2.01
CA ASP A 284 -0.69 1.87 0.79
C ASP A 284 -1.57 1.75 -0.46
N ILE A 285 -2.84 1.34 -0.33
CA ILE A 285 -3.78 1.27 -1.46
C ILE A 285 -3.96 2.65 -2.13
N VAL A 286 -3.94 3.73 -1.34
CA VAL A 286 -4.01 5.10 -1.85
C VAL A 286 -2.71 5.50 -2.56
N LEU A 287 -1.59 4.88 -2.17
CA LEU A 287 -0.25 5.16 -2.67
C LEU A 287 0.14 4.29 -3.88
N GLN A 288 -0.68 3.31 -4.27
CA GLN A 288 -0.42 2.47 -5.44
C GLN A 288 -0.33 3.29 -6.72
N ASP A 289 0.49 2.79 -7.66
CA ASP A 289 0.74 3.38 -8.98
C ASP A 289 1.22 4.86 -8.91
N LYS A 290 1.88 5.21 -7.81
CA LYS A 290 2.49 6.52 -7.56
C LYS A 290 3.91 6.33 -7.05
N LEU A 291 4.84 7.14 -7.55
CA LEU A 291 6.17 7.25 -6.97
C LEU A 291 6.09 8.23 -5.80
N VAL A 292 6.19 7.71 -4.58
CA VAL A 292 6.17 8.49 -3.34
C VAL A 292 7.60 8.75 -2.90
N LEU A 293 7.94 10.02 -2.65
CA LEU A 293 9.25 10.50 -2.23
C LEU A 293 9.15 11.11 -0.84
N TYR A 294 9.98 10.63 0.07
CA TYR A 294 10.14 11.14 1.42
C TYR A 294 11.49 11.83 1.51
N ASP A 295 11.48 13.13 1.81
CA ASP A 295 12.67 13.96 1.94
C ASP A 295 12.70 14.55 3.36
N LEU A 296 13.31 13.80 4.28
CA LEU A 296 13.41 14.19 5.69
C LEU A 296 14.45 15.29 5.91
N GLU A 297 15.37 15.50 4.97
CA GLU A 297 16.31 16.62 5.01
C GLU A 297 15.57 17.95 4.90
N ASN A 298 14.60 18.01 3.98
CA ASN A 298 13.78 19.20 3.75
C ASN A 298 12.42 19.18 4.44
N GLN A 299 12.13 18.13 5.24
CA GLN A 299 10.84 17.93 5.90
C GLN A 299 9.66 18.00 4.92
N THR A 300 9.78 17.28 3.80
CA THR A 300 8.73 17.20 2.78
C THR A 300 8.44 15.77 2.37
N ILE A 301 7.24 15.54 1.89
CA ILE A 301 6.83 14.32 1.22
C ILE A 301 6.17 14.69 -0.11
N GLY A 302 6.27 13.84 -1.11
CA GLY A 302 5.71 14.09 -2.41
C GLY A 302 5.29 12.83 -3.13
N TRP A 303 4.47 12.99 -4.14
CA TRP A 303 4.06 11.89 -5.01
C TRP A 303 3.77 12.37 -6.42
N THR A 304 3.88 11.45 -7.37
CA THR A 304 3.44 11.63 -8.76
C THR A 304 2.92 10.31 -9.29
N PRO A 305 1.88 10.29 -10.14
CA PRO A 305 1.50 9.09 -10.87
C PRO A 305 2.71 8.51 -11.59
N TYR A 306 2.92 7.20 -11.48
CA TYR A 306 4.08 6.55 -12.06
C TYR A 306 3.84 5.08 -12.37
N ASN A 307 4.43 4.61 -13.47
CA ASN A 307 4.44 3.19 -13.79
C ASN A 307 5.48 2.47 -12.91
N CYS A 308 5.02 1.81 -11.84
CA CYS A 308 5.88 1.12 -10.89
C CYS A 308 6.60 -0.12 -11.45
N SER A 309 6.30 -0.55 -12.68
CA SER A 309 7.07 -1.56 -13.43
C SER A 309 8.25 -0.97 -14.23
N SER A 310 8.44 0.36 -14.21
CA SER A 310 9.50 1.09 -14.94
C SER A 310 10.81 1.21 -14.13
N THR A 311 11.69 2.13 -14.53
CA THR A 311 12.94 2.48 -13.82
C THR A 311 12.94 3.95 -13.40
N ILE A 312 13.42 4.26 -12.20
CA ILE A 312 13.70 5.64 -11.76
C ILE A 312 15.21 5.93 -11.82
N LYS A 313 15.59 7.20 -11.77
CA LYS A 313 16.99 7.62 -11.63
C LYS A 313 17.23 8.20 -10.26
N VAL A 314 18.20 7.66 -9.55
CA VAL A 314 18.55 8.03 -8.18
C VAL A 314 20.00 8.48 -8.13
N ARG A 315 20.26 9.57 -7.41
CA ARG A 315 21.61 10.06 -7.15
C ARG A 315 22.16 9.39 -5.90
N ASP A 316 23.32 8.77 -6.05
CA ASP A 316 24.13 8.32 -4.94
C ASP A 316 24.85 9.49 -4.29
N GLU A 317 24.80 9.58 -2.96
CA GLU A 317 25.40 10.70 -2.23
C GLU A 317 26.92 10.60 -2.22
N ALA A 318 27.47 9.41 -1.98
CA ALA A 318 28.91 9.21 -1.82
C ALA A 318 29.69 9.50 -3.11
N SER A 319 29.17 9.08 -4.26
CA SER A 319 29.82 9.25 -5.56
C SER A 319 29.26 10.38 -6.41
N GLY A 320 28.07 10.91 -6.08
CA GLY A 320 27.35 11.91 -6.89
C GLY A 320 26.78 11.36 -8.20
N ASN A 321 27.03 10.09 -8.52
CA ASN A 321 26.60 9.43 -9.75
C ASN A 321 25.10 9.18 -9.74
N VAL A 322 24.52 9.12 -10.94
CA VAL A 322 23.09 8.82 -11.13
C VAL A 322 22.94 7.41 -11.67
N TYR A 323 22.20 6.58 -10.96
CA TYR A 323 21.96 5.18 -11.29
C TYR A 323 20.48 4.92 -11.56
N SER A 324 20.21 3.95 -12.42
CA SER A 324 18.84 3.49 -12.70
C SER A 324 18.44 2.42 -11.68
N VAL A 325 17.32 2.63 -11.01
CA VAL A 325 16.70 1.65 -10.11
C VAL A 325 15.44 1.13 -10.78
N ALA A 326 15.42 -0.17 -11.06
CA ALA A 326 14.30 -0.83 -11.72
C ALA A 326 13.29 -1.40 -10.73
N ALA A 327 12.08 -1.64 -11.22
CA ALA A 327 11.09 -2.45 -10.54
C ALA A 327 11.66 -3.85 -10.24
N HIS A 328 11.45 -4.30 -9.01
CA HIS A 328 11.77 -5.65 -8.59
C HIS A 328 10.53 -6.29 -7.98
N ASN A 329 10.40 -7.60 -8.13
CA ASN A 329 9.35 -8.31 -7.43
C ASN A 329 9.69 -8.25 -5.93
N ILE A 330 8.87 -7.54 -5.17
CA ILE A 330 8.94 -7.49 -3.71
C ILE A 330 8.16 -8.67 -3.11
N SER A 331 8.50 -9.91 -3.52
CA SER A 331 8.07 -11.24 -3.02
C SER A 331 8.61 -12.34 -3.99
N SER A 332 9.09 -13.55 -3.64
CA SER A 332 8.92 -14.41 -2.48
C SER A 332 10.26 -14.95 -1.96
N ALA A 333 10.33 -15.26 -0.66
CA ALA A 333 11.32 -16.20 -0.16
C ALA A 333 11.23 -17.47 -1.02
N PHE A 334 12.38 -17.96 -1.48
CA PHE A 334 12.48 -19.29 -2.04
C PHE A 334 12.09 -20.25 -0.92
N SER A 335 10.81 -20.65 -0.85
CA SER A 335 10.50 -21.87 -0.15
C SER A 335 11.22 -22.95 -0.95
N LEU A 336 12.35 -23.43 -0.42
CA LEU A 336 12.83 -24.74 -0.81
C LEU A 336 11.57 -25.63 -0.82
N PRO A 337 11.29 -26.36 -1.91
CA PRO A 337 10.29 -27.41 -1.80
C PRO A 337 10.69 -28.19 -0.56
N LYS A 338 9.72 -28.58 0.27
CA LYS A 338 9.98 -29.55 1.35
C LYS A 338 10.48 -30.83 0.67
N VAL A 339 11.74 -30.85 0.25
CA VAL A 339 12.51 -32.05 0.02
C VAL A 339 12.49 -32.63 1.42
N ASN A 340 11.72 -33.71 1.57
CA ASN A 340 11.63 -34.45 2.81
C ASN A 340 13.06 -34.60 3.33
N VAL A 341 13.44 -33.84 4.35
CA VAL A 341 14.77 -33.94 4.96
C VAL A 341 14.95 -35.38 5.46
N VAL A 342 13.84 -36.03 5.80
CA VAL A 342 13.72 -37.48 6.05
C VAL A 342 14.21 -38.34 4.87
N LEU A 343 13.87 -37.98 3.61
CA LEU A 343 14.28 -38.74 2.42
C LEU A 343 15.77 -38.53 2.10
N MET A 344 16.29 -37.30 2.26
CA MET A 344 17.73 -37.02 2.15
C MET A 344 18.54 -37.74 3.25
N LEU A 345 18.07 -37.72 4.50
CA LEU A 345 18.70 -38.43 5.61
C LEU A 345 18.64 -39.96 5.41
N LEU A 346 17.52 -40.50 4.91
CA LEU A 346 17.41 -41.91 4.54
C LEU A 346 18.38 -42.29 3.41
N PHE A 347 18.53 -41.44 2.38
CA PHE A 347 19.51 -41.67 1.32
C PHE A 347 20.94 -41.64 1.84
N ILE A 348 21.29 -40.70 2.73
CA ILE A 348 22.62 -40.62 3.34
C ILE A 348 22.90 -41.86 4.22
N VAL A 349 21.92 -42.33 5.01
CA VAL A 349 22.07 -43.56 5.81
C VAL A 349 22.20 -44.81 4.94
N VAL A 350 21.47 -44.88 3.81
CA VAL A 350 21.61 -45.99 2.85
C VAL A 350 22.96 -45.95 2.14
N LEU A 351 23.46 -44.78 1.75
CA LEU A 351 24.79 -44.60 1.17
C LEU A 351 25.91 -44.96 2.15
N LEU A 352 25.81 -44.57 3.42
CA LEU A 352 26.78 -44.94 4.45
C LEU A 352 26.82 -46.45 4.72
N LYS A 353 25.67 -47.14 4.59
CA LYS A 353 25.60 -48.62 4.69
C LYS A 353 26.08 -49.38 3.46
N LEU A 354 26.33 -48.70 2.34
CA LEU A 354 26.89 -49.30 1.11
C LEU A 354 28.42 -49.10 1.02
N ILE A 355 29.01 -48.39 1.99
CA ILE A 355 30.45 -48.10 2.08
C ILE A 355 31.12 -48.96 3.18
N GLU A 356 30.32 -49.70 3.96
CA GLU A 356 30.74 -50.88 4.75
C GLU A 356 30.42 -52.15 3.95
#